data_AF-A0A3M4TFK8-F1
#
_entry.id   AF-A0A3M4TFK8-F1
#
_cell.length_a   1.000
_cell.length_b   1.000
_cell.length_c   1.000
_cell.angle_alpha   90.00
_cell.angle_beta   90.00
_cell.angle_gamma   90.00
#
_symmetry.space_group_name_H-M   'P 1'
#
loop_
_entity.id
_entity.type
_entity.pdbx_description
1 polymer ?
#
loop_
_entity_poly.entity_id
_entity_poly.type
_entity_poly.pdbx_seq_one_letter_code
_entity_poly.pdbx_strand_id
1 'polypeptide(L)' 'MQILDRQLEKTGAYVCGERFTLADIPIGLSVNRWFETPLEHPDLPAVNAYYERLSHRSGYLLYGRNGTP' A
#
# COMPACT_ATOMS: atom_id res chain seq x y z
N MET A 1 2.70 -5.69 -9.20
CA MET A 1 2.86 -5.38 -7.76
C MET A 1 4.21 -5.85 -7.17
N GLN A 2 4.88 -6.87 -7.73
CA GLN A 2 6.19 -7.37 -7.26
C GLN A 2 7.33 -6.32 -7.18
N ILE A 3 7.38 -5.32 -8.08
CA ILE A 3 8.39 -4.25 -8.01
C ILE A 3 8.20 -3.42 -6.73
N LEU A 4 6.95 -3.10 -6.40
CA LEU A 4 6.64 -2.35 -5.18
C LEU A 4 6.95 -3.19 -3.95
N ASP A 5 6.61 -4.48 -3.96
CA ASP A 5 6.90 -5.40 -2.86
C ASP A 5 8.40 -5.42 -2.53
N ARG A 6 9.28 -5.62 -3.52
CA ARG A 6 10.73 -5.54 -3.32
C ARG A 6 11.22 -4.18 -2.81
N GLN A 7 10.57 -3.10 -3.21
CA GLN A 7 10.92 -1.76 -2.72
C GLN A 7 10.52 -1.58 -1.25
N LEU A 8 9.37 -2.12 -0.86
CA LEU A 8 8.89 -2.10 0.52
C LEU A 8 9.71 -3.03 1.42
N GLU A 9 10.19 -4.17 0.89
CA GLU A 9 11.16 -5.02 1.59
C GLU A 9 12.46 -4.26 1.89
N LYS A 10 13.00 -3.53 0.90
CA LYS A 10 14.24 -2.75 1.07
C LYS A 10 14.11 -1.62 2.09
N THR A 11 12.97 -0.96 2.13
CA THR A 11 12.72 0.19 3.00
C THR A 11 12.19 -0.20 4.37
N GLY A 12 11.58 -1.39 4.50
CA GLY A 12 10.95 -1.88 5.73
C GLY A 12 9.71 -1.09 6.18
N ALA A 13 9.31 -0.04 5.45
CA ALA A 13 8.35 0.94 5.91
C ALA A 13 7.50 1.53 4.77
N TYR A 14 7.88 2.68 4.24
CA TYR A 14 7.17 3.45 3.23
C TYR A 14 7.98 3.47 1.93
N VAL A 15 7.37 3.88 0.83
CA VAL A 15 7.96 3.78 -0.52
C VAL A 15 9.35 4.43 -0.61
N CYS A 16 9.54 5.54 0.11
CA CYS A 16 10.78 6.31 0.15
C CYS A 16 11.65 6.08 1.40
N GLY A 17 11.32 5.12 2.28
CA GLY A 17 12.08 4.82 3.49
C GLY A 17 11.22 4.77 4.76
N GLU A 18 11.82 5.10 5.91
CA GLU A 18 11.17 4.95 7.23
C GLU A 18 10.01 5.90 7.51
N ARG A 19 9.91 7.00 6.75
CA ARG A 19 8.90 8.05 6.98
C ARG A 19 7.91 8.14 5.82
N PHE A 20 6.65 8.35 6.16
CA PHE A 20 5.60 8.62 5.18
C PHE A 20 5.89 9.90 4.40
N THR A 21 5.71 9.84 3.10
CA THR A 21 5.98 10.94 2.16
C THR A 21 4.80 11.15 1.22
N LEU A 22 4.89 12.20 0.40
CA LEU A 22 3.91 12.45 -0.65
C LEU A 22 3.78 11.27 -1.64
N ALA A 23 4.84 10.50 -1.86
CA ALA A 23 4.83 9.36 -2.78
C ALA A 23 3.89 8.24 -2.32
N ASP A 24 3.69 8.09 -1.00
CA ASP A 24 2.86 7.03 -0.43
C ASP A 24 1.36 7.25 -0.69
N ILE A 25 0.94 8.48 -1.03
CA ILE A 25 -0.46 8.78 -1.36
C ILE A 25 -0.89 8.08 -2.66
N PRO A 26 -0.32 8.39 -3.85
CA PRO A 26 -0.71 7.73 -5.09
C PRO A 26 -0.38 6.23 -5.10
N ILE A 27 0.69 5.81 -4.44
CA ILE A 27 1.05 4.39 -4.33
C ILE A 27 0.06 3.66 -3.43
N GLY A 28 -0.31 4.23 -2.27
CA GLY A 28 -1.32 3.66 -1.38
C GLY A 28 -2.69 3.50 -2.04
N LEU A 29 -3.11 4.47 -2.86
CA LEU A 29 -4.34 4.36 -3.66
C LEU A 29 -4.24 3.27 -4.73
N SER A 30 -3.08 3.15 -5.39
CA SER A 30 -2.85 2.08 -6.37
C SER A 30 -2.85 0.69 -5.72
N VAL A 31 -2.32 0.56 -4.50
CA VAL A 31 -2.37 -0.67 -3.71
C VAL A 31 -3.81 -1.00 -3.31
N ASN A 32 -4.60 -0.02 -2.85
CA ASN A 32 -6.02 -0.22 -2.56
C ASN A 32 -6.76 -0.78 -3.78
N ARG A 33 -6.64 -0.10 -4.94
CA ARG A 33 -7.26 -0.55 -6.19
C ARG A 33 -6.86 -1.98 -6.55
N TRP A 34 -5.58 -2.32 -6.37
CA TRP A 34 -5.09 -3.66 -6.64
C TRP A 34 -5.80 -4.71 -5.77
N PHE A 35 -5.95 -4.47 -4.45
CA PHE A 35 -6.67 -5.38 -3.55
C PHE A 35 -8.17 -5.46 -3.84
N GLU A 36 -8.80 -4.36 -4.22
CA GLU A 36 -10.22 -4.32 -4.56
C GLU A 36 -10.52 -4.94 -5.95
N THR A 37 -9.50 -5.12 -6.79
CA THR A 37 -9.69 -5.76 -8.09
C THR A 37 -9.88 -7.27 -7.90
N PRO A 38 -10.96 -7.88 -8.43
CA PRO A 38 -11.25 -9.30 -8.25
C PRO A 38 -10.34 -10.16 -9.16
N LEU A 39 -9.10 -10.35 -8.74
CA LEU A 39 -8.10 -11.20 -9.38
C LEU A 39 -7.37 -12.04 -8.34
N GLU A 40 -6.64 -13.06 -8.78
CA GLU A 40 -5.79 -13.84 -7.89
C GLU A 40 -4.56 -13.00 -7.48
N HIS A 41 -4.44 -12.72 -6.18
CA HIS A 41 -3.30 -11.97 -5.65
C HIS A 41 -2.19 -12.93 -5.24
N PRO A 42 -0.97 -12.81 -5.81
CA PRO A 42 0.18 -13.55 -5.29
C PRO A 42 0.51 -13.07 -3.87
N ASP A 43 1.18 -13.91 -3.08
CA ASP A 43 1.66 -13.52 -1.76
C ASP A 43 2.77 -12.47 -1.88
N LEU A 44 2.51 -11.28 -1.33
CA LEU A 44 3.36 -10.09 -1.36
C LEU A 44 3.37 -9.49 0.06
N PRO A 45 4.15 -10.08 0.98
CA PRO A 45 4.06 -9.77 2.41
C PRO A 45 4.43 -8.32 2.73
N ALA A 46 5.35 -7.69 1.98
CA ALA A 46 5.72 -6.31 2.22
C ALA A 46 4.63 -5.34 1.76
N VAL A 47 3.94 -5.64 0.65
CA VAL A 47 2.75 -4.90 0.23
C VAL A 47 1.61 -5.05 1.24
N ASN A 48 1.36 -6.26 1.74
CA ASN A 48 0.36 -6.51 2.80
C ASN A 48 0.67 -5.67 4.05
N ALA A 49 1.91 -5.72 4.55
CA ALA A 49 2.33 -4.96 5.72
C ALA A 49 2.24 -3.44 5.51
N TYR A 50 2.57 -2.96 4.30
CA TYR A 50 2.42 -1.55 3.93
C TYR A 50 0.95 -1.12 3.89
N TYR A 51 0.06 -1.94 3.34
CA TYR A 51 -1.38 -1.69 3.28
C TYR A 51 -2.00 -1.57 4.68
N GLU A 52 -1.63 -2.46 5.59
CA GLU A 52 -2.05 -2.38 6.99
C GLU A 52 -1.44 -1.16 7.70
N ARG A 53 -0.16 -0.86 7.48
CA ARG A 53 0.49 0.33 8.05
C ARG A 53 -0.18 1.64 7.62
N LEU A 54 -0.61 1.75 6.36
CA LEU A 54 -1.35 2.92 5.88
C LEU A 54 -2.71 3.06 6.57
N SER A 55 -3.32 1.95 7.00
CA SER A 55 -4.62 1.93 7.69
C SER A 55 -4.59 2.58 9.08
N HIS A 56 -3.40 2.86 9.64
CA HIS A 56 -3.26 3.71 10.83
C HIS A 56 -3.55 5.19 10.55
N ARG A 57 -3.70 5.61 9.29
CA ARG A 57 -3.97 7.00 8.91
C ARG A 57 -5.45 7.17 8.60
N SER A 58 -6.15 8.00 9.36
CA SER A 58 -7.58 8.27 9.15
C SER A 58 -7.91 8.73 7.73
N GLY A 59 -7.05 9.56 7.12
CA GLY A 59 -7.22 9.98 5.73
C GLY A 59 -7.13 8.83 4.72
N TYR A 60 -6.34 7.79 4.99
CA TYR A 60 -6.27 6.61 4.14
C TYR A 60 -7.51 5.74 4.25
N LEU A 61 -8.04 5.55 5.47
CA LEU A 61 -9.31 4.85 5.67
C LEU A 61 -10.49 5.58 5.01
N LEU A 62 -10.48 6.92 5.06
CA LEU A 62 -11.58 7.72 4.51
C LEU A 62 -11.57 7.78 2.98
N TYR A 63 -10.39 7.92 2.36
CA TYR A 63 -10.26 8.22 0.93
C TYR A 63 -9.56 7.14 0.10
N GLY A 64 -8.95 6.14 0.73
CA GLY A 64 -8.24 5.03 0.07
C GLY A 64 -8.91 3.70 0.34
N ARG A 65 -8.67 3.12 1.52
CA ARG A 65 -9.26 1.84 1.95
C ARG A 65 -10.69 2.02 2.45
N ASN A 66 -11.57 2.42 1.52
CA ASN A 66 -12.97 2.75 1.78
C ASN A 66 -13.97 1.88 0.98
N GLY A 67 -13.50 0.78 0.38
CA GLY A 67 -14.33 -0.13 -0.41
C GLY A 67 -14.68 0.38 -1.81
N THR A 68 -13.97 1.42 -2.30
CA THR A 68 -14.07 1.89 -3.69
C THR A 68 -12.71 1.75 -4.41
N PRO A 69 -12.66 1.17 -5.63
CA PRO A 69 -11.44 1.09 -6.45
C PRO A 69 -10.91 2.42 -7.02
#